data_AF-A0A645HD03-F1
#
_entry.id   AF-A0A645HD03-F1
#
_cell.length_a   1.000
_cell.length_b   1.000
_cell.length_c   1.000
_cell.angle_alpha   90.00
_cell.angle_beta   90.00
_cell.angle_gamma   90.00
#
_symmetry.space_group_name_H-M   'P 1'
#
loop_
_entity.id
_entity.type
_entity.pdbx_description
1 polymer ?
#
loop_
_entity_poly.entity_id
_entity_poly.type
_entity_poly.pdbx_seq_one_letter_code
_entity_poly.pdbx_strand_id
1 'polypeptide(L)'
;MGFKEKLNPNDLQEKNIEELVEICSQQAWKEYEEKIQQIREQILPIEKTMVLKVIDRAWINHIDIMSKLRDGIGLRSYAQSNPLQAYVQEGYEMFEDMMNRISQEIVAFCLNVRIVIEERKK
;
A
#
# COMPACT_ATOMS: atom_id res chain seq x y z
N MET A 1 7.33 -15.10 -7.63
CA MET A 1 7.67 -14.31 -6.43
C MET A 1 9.06 -14.72 -5.99
N GLY A 2 9.99 -13.78 -5.85
CA GLY A 2 11.43 -14.02 -5.57
C GLY A 2 11.75 -14.63 -4.21
N PHE A 3 10.75 -14.79 -3.33
CA PHE A 3 10.92 -15.30 -1.97
C PHE A 3 11.18 -16.81 -1.84
N LYS A 4 11.00 -17.60 -2.92
CA LYS A 4 11.03 -19.07 -2.83
C LYS A 4 12.39 -19.67 -2.45
N GLU A 5 13.48 -18.94 -2.61
CA GLU A 5 14.84 -19.48 -2.45
C GLU A 5 15.57 -19.00 -1.18
N LYS A 6 15.02 -18.03 -0.43
CA LYS A 6 15.76 -17.36 0.67
C LYS A 6 15.16 -17.54 2.07
N LEU A 7 13.99 -18.15 2.19
CA LEU A 7 13.38 -18.47 3.49
C LEU A 7 13.32 -19.99 3.66
N ASN A 8 14.05 -20.51 4.65
CA ASN A 8 13.99 -21.93 4.98
C ASN A 8 12.77 -22.18 5.88
N PRO A 9 11.84 -23.08 5.51
CA PRO A 9 10.67 -23.40 6.33
C PRO A 9 11.00 -23.83 7.76
N ASN A 10 12.19 -24.40 7.99
CA ASN A 10 12.63 -24.86 9.31
C ASN A 10 12.96 -23.70 10.27
N ASP A 11 13.35 -22.53 9.76
CA ASP A 11 13.69 -21.36 10.59
C ASP A 11 12.44 -20.63 11.12
N LEU A 12 11.26 -21.07 10.68
CA LEU A 12 9.96 -20.43 10.92
C LEU A 12 9.06 -21.22 11.88
N GLN A 13 9.40 -22.49 12.20
CA GLN A 13 8.51 -23.41 12.90
C GLN A 13 8.28 -23.10 14.38
N GLU A 14 9.21 -22.39 15.03
CA GLU A 14 9.15 -22.07 16.47
C GLU A 14 8.81 -20.60 16.75
N LYS A 15 8.44 -19.83 15.72
CA LYS A 15 8.24 -18.38 15.82
C LYS A 15 6.77 -18.01 15.96
N ASN A 16 6.50 -16.99 16.75
CA ASN A 16 5.16 -16.42 16.85
C ASN A 16 4.81 -15.62 15.58
N ILE A 17 3.53 -15.28 15.41
CA ILE A 17 3.04 -14.59 14.19
C ILE A 17 3.74 -13.24 14.00
N GLU A 18 3.97 -12.49 15.07
CA GLU A 18 4.61 -11.17 15.01
C GLU A 18 6.05 -11.27 14.51
N GLU A 19 6.81 -12.23 15.01
CA GLU A 19 8.18 -12.53 14.58
C GLU A 19 8.23 -12.99 13.12
N LEU A 20 7.26 -13.79 12.68
CA LEU A 20 7.16 -14.20 11.29
C LEU A 20 6.91 -13.02 10.35
N VAL A 21 6.00 -12.12 10.73
CA VAL A 21 5.70 -10.90 9.98
C VAL A 21 6.94 -10.02 9.88
N GLU A 22 7.66 -9.84 10.99
CA GLU A 22 8.89 -9.04 11.02
C GLU A 22 9.96 -9.62 10.11
N ILE A 23 10.23 -10.94 10.19
CA ILE A 23 11.24 -11.60 9.34
C ILE A 23 10.89 -11.46 7.87
N CYS A 24 9.62 -11.70 7.50
CA CYS A 24 9.20 -11.56 6.11
C CYS A 24 9.35 -10.12 5.61
N SER A 25 8.99 -9.15 6.45
CA SER A 25 9.06 -7.72 6.11
C SER A 25 10.51 -7.25 5.96
N GLN A 26 11.39 -7.63 6.88
CA GLN A 26 12.82 -7.34 6.81
C GLN A 26 13.47 -7.95 5.57
N GLN A 27 13.14 -9.21 5.26
CA GLN A 27 13.67 -9.89 4.08
C GLN A 27 13.20 -9.20 2.80
N ALA A 28 11.92 -8.84 2.70
CA ALA A 28 11.37 -8.11 1.56
C ALA A 28 12.04 -6.74 1.38
N TRP A 29 12.26 -5.99 2.47
CA TRP A 29 12.94 -4.71 2.44
C TRP A 29 14.38 -4.82 1.97
N LYS A 30 15.12 -5.80 2.52
CA LYS A 30 16.51 -6.07 2.14
C LYS A 30 16.64 -6.38 0.65
N GLU A 31 15.79 -7.25 0.11
CA GLU A 31 15.80 -7.58 -1.32
C GLU A 31 15.52 -6.36 -2.20
N TYR A 32 14.60 -5.50 -1.77
CA TYR A 32 14.30 -4.27 -2.48
C TYR A 32 15.52 -3.33 -2.50
N GLU A 33 16.15 -3.11 -1.35
CA GLU A 33 17.32 -2.23 -1.23
C GLU A 33 18.51 -2.75 -2.06
N GLU A 34 18.81 -4.04 -1.99
CA GLU A 34 19.86 -4.69 -2.80
C GLU A 34 19.63 -4.47 -4.30
N LYS A 35 18.37 -4.56 -4.74
CA LYS A 35 17.97 -4.39 -6.14
C LYS A 35 18.16 -2.98 -6.64
N ILE A 36 17.88 -1.97 -5.81
CA ILE A 36 17.97 -0.55 -6.21
C ILE A 36 19.34 0.07 -5.94
N GLN A 37 20.22 -0.59 -5.19
CA GLN A 37 21.49 -0.02 -4.72
C GLN A 37 22.32 0.63 -5.82
N GLN A 38 22.43 0.00 -6.99
CA GLN A 38 23.22 0.49 -8.12
C GLN A 38 22.55 1.66 -8.88
N ILE A 39 21.24 1.85 -8.70
CA ILE A 39 20.43 2.83 -9.43
C ILE A 39 19.67 3.80 -8.51
N ARG A 40 20.08 3.90 -7.24
CA ARG A 40 19.37 4.63 -6.17
C ARG A 40 18.97 6.05 -6.59
N GLU A 41 19.88 6.78 -7.23
CA GLU A 41 19.64 8.15 -7.66
C GLU A 41 18.61 8.24 -8.81
N GLN A 42 18.56 7.23 -9.68
CA GLN A 42 17.63 7.21 -10.81
C GLN A 42 16.24 6.71 -10.39
N ILE A 43 16.14 5.81 -9.41
CA ILE A 43 14.86 5.25 -8.96
C ILE A 43 14.12 6.20 -8.01
N LEU A 44 14.83 7.01 -7.21
CA LEU A 44 14.19 7.87 -6.20
C LEU A 44 13.14 8.84 -6.77
N PRO A 45 13.38 9.55 -7.91
CA PRO A 45 12.34 10.38 -8.53
C PRO A 45 11.14 9.56 -9.03
N ILE A 46 11.37 8.32 -9.46
CA ILE A 46 10.34 7.40 -9.95
C ILE A 46 9.45 6.96 -8.78
N GLU A 47 10.05 6.54 -7.66
CA GLU A 47 9.32 6.20 -6.43
C GLU A 47 8.45 7.36 -5.95
N LYS A 48 9.03 8.56 -5.83
CA LYS A 48 8.29 9.76 -5.40
C LYS A 48 7.09 10.04 -6.31
N THR A 49 7.33 10.03 -7.62
CA THR A 49 6.27 10.28 -8.61
C THR A 49 5.19 9.22 -8.54
N MET A 50 5.58 7.96 -8.36
CA MET A 50 4.66 6.84 -8.25
C MET A 50 3.80 6.92 -6.98
N VAL A 51 4.42 7.16 -5.82
CA VAL A 51 3.72 7.33 -4.54
C VAL A 51 2.71 8.48 -4.62
N LEU A 52 3.13 9.64 -5.13
CA LEU A 52 2.23 10.79 -5.31
C LEU A 52 1.04 10.45 -6.20
N LYS A 53 1.27 9.78 -7.35
CA LYS A 53 0.19 9.36 -8.25
C LYS A 53 -0.81 8.41 -7.59
N VAL A 54 -0.34 7.46 -6.77
CA VAL A 54 -1.21 6.53 -6.05
C VAL A 54 -2.06 7.28 -5.03
N ILE A 55 -1.45 8.16 -4.23
CA ILE A 55 -2.14 8.96 -3.21
C ILE A 55 -3.17 9.87 -3.88
N ASP A 56 -2.80 10.62 -4.92
CA ASP A 56 -3.71 11.54 -5.62
C ASP A 56 -4.94 10.81 -6.17
N ARG A 57 -4.73 9.67 -6.84
CA ARG A 57 -5.82 8.87 -7.40
C ARG A 57 -6.74 8.33 -6.31
N ALA A 58 -6.16 7.80 -5.23
CA ALA A 58 -6.92 7.25 -4.11
C ALA A 58 -7.73 8.33 -3.39
N TRP A 59 -7.14 9.51 -3.18
CA TRP A 59 -7.77 10.64 -2.52
C TRP A 59 -8.95 11.21 -3.32
N ILE A 60 -8.78 11.41 -4.63
CA ILE A 60 -9.88 11.87 -5.51
C ILE A 60 -11.06 10.88 -5.46
N ASN A 61 -10.76 9.59 -5.53
CA ASN A 61 -11.80 8.56 -5.42
C ASN A 61 -12.48 8.60 -4.04
N HIS A 62 -11.71 8.77 -2.97
CA HIS A 62 -12.26 8.87 -1.62
C HIS A 62 -13.19 10.08 -1.47
N ILE A 63 -12.84 11.25 -2.02
CA ILE A 63 -13.71 12.43 -2.02
C ILE A 63 -15.04 12.15 -2.75
N ASP A 64 -15.01 11.51 -3.93
CA ASP A 64 -16.22 11.16 -4.67
C ASP A 64 -17.11 10.21 -3.85
N ILE A 65 -16.50 9.21 -3.20
CA ILE A 65 -17.21 8.27 -2.36
C ILE A 65 -17.80 8.99 -1.12
N MET A 66 -17.05 9.89 -0.48
CA MET A 66 -17.54 10.67 0.66
C MET A 66 -18.69 11.59 0.26
N SER A 67 -18.68 12.15 -0.96
CA SER A 67 -19.82 12.91 -1.49
C SER A 67 -21.07 12.03 -1.61
N LYS A 68 -20.93 10.82 -2.16
CA LYS A 68 -22.05 9.85 -2.26
C LYS A 68 -22.55 9.42 -0.88
N LEU A 69 -21.64 9.18 0.07
CA LEU A 69 -21.99 8.84 1.45
C LEU A 69 -22.83 9.97 2.09
N ARG A 70 -22.39 11.23 1.93
CA ARG A 70 -23.13 12.40 2.42
C ARG A 70 -24.54 12.48 1.82
N ASP A 71 -24.67 12.24 0.52
CA ASP A 71 -25.97 12.31 -0.15
C ASP A 71 -26.90 11.15 0.27
N GLY A 72 -26.34 9.98 0.60
CA GLY A 72 -27.08 8.80 1.06
C GLY A 72 -27.40 8.77 2.57
N ILE A 73 -26.63 9.45 3.42
CA ILE A 73 -26.77 9.40 4.88
C ILE A 73 -28.12 9.96 5.37
N GLY A 74 -28.74 10.84 4.58
CA GLY A 74 -30.03 11.46 4.90
C GLY A 74 -31.17 10.45 5.08
N LEU A 75 -31.13 9.32 4.36
CA LEU A 75 -32.14 8.27 4.51
C LEU A 75 -32.05 7.53 5.86
N ARG A 76 -30.89 7.60 6.55
CA ARG A 76 -30.70 6.98 7.87
C ARG A 76 -31.21 7.84 9.04
N SER A 77 -31.50 9.13 8.82
CA SER A 77 -32.11 9.97 9.87
C SER A 77 -33.50 9.48 10.28
N TYR A 78 -34.18 8.74 9.39
CA TYR A 78 -35.47 8.12 9.67
C TYR A 78 -35.38 6.97 10.69
N ALA A 79 -34.19 6.39 10.90
CA ALA A 79 -33.97 5.26 11.81
C ALA A 79 -33.55 5.67 13.24
N GLN A 80 -33.77 6.93 13.63
CA GLN A 80 -33.39 7.50 14.95
C GLN A 80 -31.87 7.52 15.24
N SER A 81 -31.02 7.10 14.30
CA SER A 81 -29.55 7.24 14.41
C SER A 81 -29.11 8.66 14.04
N ASN A 82 -28.12 9.22 14.75
CA ASN A 82 -27.53 10.51 14.44
C ASN A 82 -26.77 10.45 13.10
N PRO A 83 -27.24 11.10 12.01
CA PRO A 83 -26.63 10.97 10.68
C PRO A 83 -25.19 11.48 10.64
N LEU A 84 -24.87 12.50 11.44
CA LEU A 84 -23.52 13.05 11.50
C LEU A 84 -22.53 12.04 12.08
N GLN A 85 -22.94 11.33 13.13
CA GLN A 85 -22.09 10.31 13.76
C GLN A 85 -21.83 9.15 12.82
N ALA A 86 -22.86 8.68 12.11
CA ALA A 86 -22.72 7.62 11.11
C ALA A 86 -21.80 8.03 9.94
N TYR A 87 -21.95 9.26 9.43
CA TYR A 87 -21.08 9.79 8.38
C TYR A 87 -19.60 9.83 8.80
N VAL A 88 -19.31 10.26 10.03
CA VAL A 88 -17.93 10.30 10.54
C VAL A 88 -17.36 8.91 10.73
N GLN A 89 -18.15 7.98 11.30
CA GLN A 89 -17.71 6.62 11.54
C GLN A 89 -17.44 5.87 10.22
N GLU A 90 -18.41 5.85 9.31
CA GLU A 90 -18.24 5.21 8.00
C GLU A 90 -17.14 5.89 7.19
N GLY A 91 -17.08 7.22 7.21
CA GLY A 91 -16.03 7.96 6.52
C GLY A 91 -14.62 7.63 7.03
N TYR A 92 -14.48 7.40 8.33
CA TYR A 92 -13.21 7.00 8.93
C TYR A 92 -12.82 5.56 8.52
N GLU A 93 -13.75 4.61 8.60
CA GLU A 93 -13.51 3.23 8.13
C GLU A 93 -13.06 3.20 6.66
N MET A 94 -13.70 4.01 5.82
CA MET A 94 -13.36 4.14 4.40
C MET A 94 -12.01 4.82 4.16
N PHE A 95 -11.60 5.73 5.05
CA PHE A 95 -10.29 6.34 5.02
C PHE A 95 -9.20 5.33 5.39
N GLU A 96 -9.41 4.52 6.44
CA GLU A 96 -8.47 3.45 6.81
C GLU A 96 -8.29 2.44 5.68
N ASP A 97 -9.40 2.03 5.05
CA ASP A 97 -9.37 1.16 3.87
C ASP A 97 -8.59 1.78 2.70
N MET A 98 -8.76 3.08 2.45
CA MET A 98 -8.00 3.79 1.42
C MET A 98 -6.50 3.77 1.75
N MET A 99 -6.11 4.06 2.99
CA MET A 99 -4.71 4.05 3.41
C MET A 99 -4.06 2.67 3.30
N ASN A 100 -4.81 1.61 3.65
CA ASN A 100 -4.37 0.24 3.49
C ASN A 100 -4.12 -0.12 2.01
N ARG A 101 -5.03 0.29 1.12
CA ARG A 101 -4.89 0.08 -0.33
C ARG A 101 -3.69 0.83 -0.92
N ILE A 102 -3.49 2.09 -0.52
CA ILE A 102 -2.33 2.89 -0.93
C ILE A 102 -1.04 2.16 -0.54
N SER A 103 -0.95 1.70 0.70
CA SER A 103 0.22 1.00 1.22
C SER A 103 0.50 -0.30 0.45
N GLN A 104 -0.54 -1.10 0.19
CA GLN A 104 -0.42 -2.33 -0.60
C GLN A 104 0.06 -2.08 -2.03
N GLU A 105 -0.45 -1.04 -2.70
CA GLU A 105 -0.07 -0.72 -4.08
C GLU A 105 1.38 -0.22 -4.17
N ILE A 106 1.82 0.61 -3.22
CA ILE A 106 3.20 1.07 -3.13
C ILE A 106 4.14 -0.13 -2.92
N VAL A 107 3.84 -1.00 -1.95
CA VAL A 107 4.65 -2.20 -1.68
C VAL A 107 4.67 -3.13 -2.90
N ALA A 108 3.52 -3.37 -3.52
CA ALA A 108 3.42 -4.20 -4.72
C ALA A 108 4.26 -3.65 -5.87
N PHE A 109 4.30 -2.33 -6.06
CA PHE A 109 5.16 -1.71 -7.06
C PHE A 109 6.64 -1.92 -6.75
N CYS A 110 7.08 -1.63 -5.52
CA CYS A 110 8.47 -1.82 -5.12
C CYS A 110 8.94 -3.26 -5.34
N LEU A 111 8.12 -4.25 -4.94
CA LEU A 111 8.44 -5.66 -5.11
C LEU A 111 8.48 -6.11 -6.58
N ASN A 112 7.60 -5.56 -7.43
CA ASN A 112 7.46 -5.98 -8.83
C ASN A 112 8.31 -5.17 -9.82
N VAL A 113 8.98 -4.10 -9.40
CA VAL A 113 9.79 -3.25 -10.29
C VAL A 113 10.80 -4.11 -11.06
N ARG A 114 11.03 -3.86 -12.35
CA ARG A 114 12.06 -4.59 -13.12
C ARG A 114 13.02 -3.59 -13.71
N ILE A 115 14.30 -3.74 -13.36
CA ILE A 115 15.37 -2.88 -13.85
C ILE A 115 15.87 -3.49 -15.16
N VAL A 116 15.73 -2.75 -16.25
CA VAL A 116 16.30 -3.10 -17.55
C VAL A 116 17.40 -2.08 -17.83
N ILE A 117 18.64 -2.55 -17.84
CA ILE A 117 19.79 -1.73 -18.21
C ILE A 117 19.96 -1.86 -19.72
N GLU A 118 19.54 -0.83 -20.47
CA GLU A 118 19.86 -0.78 -21.90
C GLU A 118 21.31 -0.33 -22.07
N GLU A 119 22.18 -1.28 -22.45
CA GLU A 119 23.48 -0.93 -23.01
C GLU A 119 23.24 -0.22 -24.34
N ARG A 120 23.40 1.11 -24.35
CA ARG A 120 23.45 1.88 -25.59
C ARG A 120 24.63 1.37 -26.43
N LYS A 121 24.34 0.50 -27.41
CA LYS A 121 25.29 0.14 -28.45
C LYS A 121 25.70 1.42 -29.17
N LYS A 122 26.99 1.74 -29.10
CA LYS A 122 27.63 2.78 -29.92
C LYS A 122 27.63 2.38 -31.38
#